data_AF-A0A8U0A8S6-F1
#
_entry.id   AF-A0A8U0A8S6-F1
#
_cell.length_a   1.000
_cell.length_b   1.000
_cell.length_c   1.000
_cell.angle_alpha   90.00
_cell.angle_beta   90.00
_cell.angle_gamma   90.00
#
_symmetry.space_group_name_H-M   'P 1'
#
loop_
_entity.id
_entity.type
_entity.pdbx_description
1 polymer ?
#
loop_
_entity_poly.entity_id
_entity_poly.type
_entity_poly.pdbx_seq_one_letter_code
_entity_poly.pdbx_strand_id
1 'polypeptide(L)'
;MDPVDNTIGKYIRLYQNLDDQEFVENFIRMERWFSEGIDVAGKTYIQLVEDICQENKLFTNDFSLEGEHVDITEINMPVLQITGEDDQLVPPEASHPFSDVIGSDDVSTIEHSTGHIGLLFSSGSHEEVWPDVTE
;
A
#
# COMPACT_ATOMS: atom_id res chain seq x y z
N MET A 1 1.05 3.56 -13.64
CA MET A 1 0.54 4.95 -13.48
C MET A 1 0.12 5.50 -14.82
N ASP A 2 -1.13 5.98 -14.96
CA ASP A 2 -1.62 6.67 -16.16
C ASP A 2 -1.54 8.20 -15.97
N PRO A 3 -0.58 8.89 -16.62
CA PRO A 3 -0.40 10.33 -16.45
C PRO A 3 -1.52 11.16 -17.06
N VAL A 4 -2.22 10.66 -18.08
CA VAL A 4 -3.33 11.37 -18.74
C VAL A 4 -4.53 11.38 -17.79
N ASP A 5 -4.84 10.22 -17.24
CA ASP A 5 -5.94 10.06 -16.30
C ASP A 5 -5.73 10.85 -15.01
N ASN A 6 -4.50 10.87 -14.49
CA ASN A 6 -4.17 11.59 -13.26
C ASN A 6 -3.98 13.10 -13.44
N THR A 7 -3.78 13.60 -14.66
CA THR A 7 -3.60 15.04 -14.91
C THR A 7 -4.85 15.72 -15.42
N ILE A 8 -5.51 15.14 -16.43
CA ILE A 8 -6.66 15.76 -17.12
C ILE A 8 -7.92 14.94 -16.87
N GLY A 9 -7.82 13.61 -16.95
CA GLY A 9 -8.97 12.71 -16.83
C GLY A 9 -9.73 12.89 -15.51
N LYS A 10 -9.02 13.06 -14.39
CA LYS A 10 -9.63 13.29 -13.07
C LYS A 10 -10.50 14.55 -13.00
N TYR A 11 -10.10 15.64 -13.67
CA TYR A 11 -10.88 16.88 -13.67
C TYR A 11 -12.07 16.81 -14.64
N ILE A 12 -11.94 16.04 -15.74
CA ILE A 12 -13.08 15.72 -16.60
C ILE A 12 -14.12 14.91 -15.80
N ARG A 13 -13.68 13.90 -15.06
CA ARG A 13 -14.57 13.11 -14.17
C ARG A 13 -15.22 13.98 -13.10
N LEU A 14 -14.48 14.92 -12.50
CA LEU A 14 -15.07 15.90 -11.58
C LEU A 14 -16.17 16.72 -12.26
N TYR A 15 -15.89 17.29 -13.43
CA TYR A 15 -16.87 18.08 -14.17
C TYR A 15 -18.14 17.28 -14.49
N GLN A 16 -17.99 16.02 -14.87
CA GLN A 16 -19.10 15.11 -15.18
C GLN A 16 -19.97 14.76 -13.97
N ASN A 17 -19.44 14.86 -12.74
CA ASN A 17 -20.11 14.48 -11.51
C ASN A 17 -20.31 15.67 -10.55
N LEU A 18 -20.35 16.91 -11.06
CA LEU A 18 -20.50 18.12 -10.22
C LEU A 18 -21.82 18.17 -9.42
N ASP A 19 -22.87 17.53 -9.92
CA ASP A 19 -24.18 17.48 -9.26
C ASP A 19 -24.24 16.40 -8.16
N ASP A 20 -23.24 15.52 -8.08
CA ASP A 20 -23.08 14.52 -7.03
C ASP A 20 -22.23 15.11 -5.90
N GLN A 21 -22.91 15.58 -4.85
CA GLN A 21 -22.25 16.20 -3.70
C GLN A 21 -21.29 15.23 -2.99
N GLU A 22 -21.64 13.94 -2.88
CA GLU A 22 -20.81 12.95 -2.21
C GLU A 22 -19.53 12.69 -2.99
N PHE A 23 -19.64 12.56 -4.32
CA PHE A 23 -18.49 12.46 -5.20
C PHE A 23 -17.57 13.68 -5.07
N VAL A 24 -18.12 14.90 -5.13
CA VAL A 24 -17.34 16.14 -5.05
C VAL A 24 -16.62 16.26 -3.70
N GLU A 25 -17.28 15.92 -2.60
CA GLU A 25 -16.66 15.93 -1.27
C GLU A 25 -15.49 14.95 -1.19
N ASN A 26 -15.68 13.71 -1.65
CA ASN A 26 -14.62 12.70 -1.64
C ASN A 26 -13.46 13.08 -2.58
N PHE A 27 -13.74 13.65 -3.75
CA PHE A 27 -12.71 14.16 -4.65
C PHE A 27 -11.83 15.21 -3.96
N ILE A 28 -12.45 16.20 -3.30
CA ILE A 28 -11.70 17.26 -2.58
C ILE A 28 -10.88 16.68 -1.43
N ARG A 29 -11.42 15.71 -0.68
CA ARG A 29 -10.69 15.02 0.39
C ARG A 29 -9.45 14.32 -0.15
N MET A 30 -9.58 13.61 -1.27
CA MET A 30 -8.45 12.93 -1.91
C MET A 30 -7.40 13.89 -2.45
N GLU A 31 -7.80 14.98 -3.12
CA GLU A 31 -6.85 16.00 -3.61
C GLU A 31 -6.11 16.66 -2.46
N ARG A 32 -6.81 16.95 -1.35
CA ARG A 32 -6.19 17.50 -0.15
C ARG A 32 -5.18 16.54 0.46
N TRP A 33 -5.57 15.28 0.68
CA TRP A 33 -4.69 14.24 1.19
C TRP A 33 -3.43 14.08 0.34
N PHE A 34 -3.58 14.10 -1.00
CA PHE A 34 -2.45 14.01 -1.92
C PHE A 34 -1.52 15.23 -1.85
N SER A 35 -2.07 16.43 -1.57
CA SER A 35 -1.28 17.67 -1.46
C SER A 35 -0.60 17.86 -0.10
N GLU A 36 -1.12 17.23 0.96
CA GLU A 36 -0.63 17.36 2.33
C GLU A 36 0.41 16.27 2.65
N GLY A 37 1.56 16.34 2.00
CA GLY A 37 2.70 15.49 2.33
C GLY A 37 3.27 15.77 3.73
N ILE A 38 3.81 14.73 4.38
CA ILE A 38 4.50 14.83 5.67
C ILE A 38 6.01 14.67 5.43
N ASP A 39 6.80 15.54 6.05
CA ASP A 39 8.26 15.45 5.98
C ASP A 39 8.80 14.21 6.70
N VAL A 40 9.74 13.52 6.07
CA VAL A 40 10.47 12.38 6.64
C VAL A 40 11.90 12.82 6.95
N ALA A 41 12.45 12.36 8.08
CA ALA A 41 13.84 12.65 8.43
C ALA A 41 14.79 12.11 7.35
N GLY A 42 15.70 12.96 6.85
CA GLY A 42 16.51 12.63 5.67
C GLY A 42 17.34 11.34 5.80
N LYS A 43 17.88 11.03 7.00
CA LYS A 43 18.59 9.76 7.24
C LYS A 43 17.69 8.55 7.13
N THR A 44 16.46 8.63 7.65
CA THR A 44 15.46 7.58 7.53
C THR A 44 15.05 7.37 6.08
N TYR A 45 14.86 8.45 5.32
CA TYR A 45 14.54 8.36 3.90
C TYR A 45 15.67 7.67 3.10
N ILE A 46 16.92 8.06 3.32
CA ILE A 46 18.08 7.43 2.67
C ILE A 46 18.13 5.94 3.00
N GLN A 47 18.00 5.60 4.29
CA GLN A 47 18.02 4.21 4.72
C GLN A 47 16.89 3.39 4.09
N LEU A 48 15.66 3.91 4.05
CA LEU A 48 14.54 3.24 3.41
C LEU A 48 14.82 2.96 1.92
N VAL A 49 15.31 3.96 1.19
CA VAL A 49 15.56 3.83 -0.25
C VAL A 49 16.73 2.88 -0.53
N GLU A 50 17.85 3.02 0.17
CA GLU A 50 19.05 2.22 -0.07
C GLU A 50 18.87 0.80 0.48
N ASP A 51 18.57 0.65 1.77
CA ASP A 51 18.56 -0.67 2.42
C ASP A 51 17.34 -1.50 2.01
N ILE A 52 16.14 -0.90 1.91
CA ILE A 52 14.90 -1.64 1.66
C ILE A 52 14.59 -1.71 0.16
N CYS A 53 14.54 -0.56 -0.54
CA CYS A 53 14.09 -0.57 -1.93
C CYS A 53 15.18 -1.03 -2.92
N GLN A 54 16.44 -0.65 -2.72
CA GLN A 54 17.52 -0.98 -3.67
C GLN A 54 18.23 -2.27 -3.31
N GLU A 55 18.63 -2.43 -2.04
CA GLU A 55 19.42 -3.58 -1.58
C GLU A 55 18.57 -4.74 -1.05
N ASN A 56 17.27 -4.51 -0.80
CA ASN A 56 16.32 -5.52 -0.34
C ASN A 56 16.74 -6.25 0.97
N LYS A 57 17.49 -5.55 1.83
CA LYS A 57 18.11 -6.12 3.05
C LYS A 57 17.10 -6.71 4.03
N LEU A 58 15.87 -6.19 4.09
CA LEU A 58 14.86 -6.75 4.97
C LEU A 58 14.40 -8.13 4.50
N PHE A 59 14.16 -8.29 3.20
CA PHE A 59 13.78 -9.57 2.61
C PHE A 59 14.90 -10.61 2.65
N THR A 60 16.16 -10.19 2.46
CA THR A 60 17.32 -11.11 2.54
C THR A 60 17.76 -11.40 3.97
N ASN A 61 17.07 -10.85 4.98
CA ASN A 61 17.41 -10.97 6.39
C ASN A 61 18.83 -10.44 6.72
N ASP A 62 19.21 -9.30 6.14
CA ASP A 62 20.47 -8.58 6.37
C ASP A 62 20.26 -7.17 6.95
N PHE A 63 19.01 -6.77 7.20
CA PHE A 63 18.70 -5.44 7.70
C PHE A 63 19.12 -5.25 9.17
N SER A 64 19.58 -4.05 9.51
CA SER A 64 19.94 -3.67 10.89
C SER A 64 19.38 -2.30 11.23
N LEU A 65 18.81 -2.17 12.42
CA LEU A 65 18.23 -0.93 12.93
C LEU A 65 18.90 -0.59 14.26
N GLU A 66 19.45 0.63 14.35
CA GLU A 66 20.21 1.10 15.54
C GLU A 66 21.37 0.17 15.97
N GLY A 67 21.92 -0.62 15.04
CA GLY A 67 23.00 -1.58 15.30
C GLY A 67 22.53 -2.96 15.71
N GLU A 68 21.23 -3.16 15.87
CA GLU A 68 20.61 -4.46 16.13
C GLU A 68 20.14 -5.08 14.81
N HIS A 69 20.42 -6.36 14.62
CA HIS A 69 19.94 -7.10 13.45
C HIS A 69 18.42 -7.33 13.56
N VAL A 70 17.69 -7.04 12.49
CA VAL A 70 16.26 -7.31 12.38
C VAL A 70 16.08 -8.67 11.73
N ASP A 71 15.83 -9.69 12.55
CA ASP A 71 15.60 -11.05 12.07
C ASP A 71 14.12 -11.27 11.74
N ILE A 72 13.78 -11.32 10.45
CA ILE A 72 12.38 -11.52 10.02
C ILE A 72 11.87 -12.94 10.29
N THR A 73 12.76 -13.89 10.57
CA THR A 73 12.37 -15.26 10.95
C THR A 73 11.81 -15.34 12.37
N GLU A 74 11.95 -14.28 13.17
CA GLU A 74 11.32 -14.17 14.49
C GLU A 74 9.83 -13.78 14.44
N ILE A 75 9.29 -13.48 13.24
CA ILE A 75 7.85 -13.27 13.01
C ILE A 75 7.15 -14.64 13.05
N ASN A 76 6.85 -15.11 14.26
CA ASN A 76 6.31 -16.44 14.56
C ASN A 76 4.82 -16.40 14.98
N MET A 77 4.07 -15.43 14.46
CA MET A 77 2.64 -15.21 14.76
C MET A 77 1.81 -15.22 13.47
N PRO A 78 0.48 -15.38 13.55
CA PRO A 78 -0.37 -15.30 12.37
C PRO A 78 -0.17 -13.98 11.60
N VAL A 79 0.00 -14.07 10.28
CA VAL A 79 0.18 -12.92 9.38
C VAL A 79 -0.93 -12.92 8.33
N LEU A 80 -1.55 -11.76 8.15
CA LEU A 80 -2.50 -11.50 7.08
C LEU A 80 -1.87 -10.51 6.09
N GLN A 81 -1.68 -10.94 4.84
CA GLN A 81 -1.35 -10.04 3.74
C GLN A 81 -2.64 -9.58 3.05
N ILE A 82 -2.71 -8.30 2.71
CA ILE A 82 -3.83 -7.73 1.94
C ILE A 82 -3.23 -7.09 0.69
N THR A 83 -3.57 -7.58 -0.49
CA THR A 83 -3.02 -7.14 -1.78
C THR A 83 -4.12 -6.73 -2.75
N GLY A 84 -3.79 -5.80 -3.65
CA GLY A 84 -4.65 -5.40 -4.76
C GLY A 84 -4.11 -5.94 -6.08
N GLU A 85 -4.92 -6.71 -6.82
CA GLU A 85 -4.51 -7.32 -8.09
C GLU A 85 -4.03 -6.27 -9.13
N ASP A 86 -4.63 -5.08 -9.10
CA ASP A 86 -4.33 -3.99 -10.01
C ASP A 86 -3.35 -2.95 -9.42
N ASP A 87 -2.70 -3.26 -8.29
CA ASP A 87 -1.72 -2.37 -7.68
C ASP A 87 -0.44 -2.26 -8.54
N GLN A 88 -0.26 -1.09 -9.15
CA GLN A 88 0.91 -0.80 -9.99
C GLN A 88 2.06 -0.14 -9.20
N LEU A 89 1.85 0.22 -7.93
CA LEU A 89 2.86 0.82 -7.06
C LEU A 89 3.59 -0.24 -6.24
N VAL A 90 2.83 -1.15 -5.63
CA VAL A 90 3.33 -2.31 -4.90
C VAL A 90 2.60 -3.54 -5.44
N PRO A 91 3.09 -4.13 -6.54
CA PRO A 91 2.38 -5.22 -7.20
C PRO A 91 2.40 -6.48 -6.33
N PRO A 92 1.38 -7.35 -6.43
CA PRO A 92 1.29 -8.56 -5.60
C PRO A 92 2.53 -9.44 -5.67
N GLU A 93 3.20 -9.53 -6.83
CA GLU A 93 4.44 -10.29 -7.01
C GLU A 93 5.62 -9.75 -6.18
N ALA A 94 5.57 -8.49 -5.74
CA ALA A 94 6.54 -7.93 -4.81
C ALA A 94 6.17 -8.19 -3.34
N SER A 95 4.88 -8.42 -3.04
CA SER A 95 4.38 -8.61 -1.68
C SER A 95 4.34 -10.09 -1.26
N HIS A 96 3.82 -10.99 -2.10
CA HIS A 96 3.63 -12.41 -1.75
C HIS A 96 4.90 -13.13 -1.29
N PRO A 97 6.08 -12.92 -1.91
CA PRO A 97 7.29 -13.66 -1.51
C PRO A 97 7.71 -13.41 -0.06
N PHE A 98 7.24 -12.33 0.57
CA PHE A 98 7.56 -12.05 1.97
C PHE A 98 7.06 -13.16 2.90
N SER A 99 5.94 -13.81 2.55
CA SER A 99 5.38 -14.93 3.31
C SER A 99 6.29 -16.15 3.34
N ASP A 100 7.16 -16.31 2.34
CA ASP A 100 8.07 -17.46 2.21
C ASP A 100 9.35 -17.31 3.06
N VAL A 101 9.63 -16.11 3.57
CA VAL A 101 10.89 -15.77 4.27
C VAL A 101 10.72 -15.42 5.75
N ILE A 102 9.47 -15.32 6.24
CA ILE A 102 9.17 -15.14 7.66
C ILE A 102 9.10 -16.48 8.40
N GLY A 103 9.12 -16.45 9.73
CA GLY A 103 9.06 -17.66 10.57
C GLY A 103 7.66 -18.26 10.76
N SER A 104 6.62 -17.58 10.30
CA SER A 104 5.24 -18.00 10.52
C SER A 104 4.80 -19.03 9.48
N ASP A 105 4.25 -20.15 9.97
CA ASP A 105 3.53 -21.12 9.14
C ASP A 105 2.04 -20.75 8.98
N ASP A 106 1.54 -19.75 9.71
CA ASP A 106 0.16 -19.28 9.66
C ASP A 106 0.08 -17.94 8.92
N VAL A 107 0.06 -18.05 7.59
CA VAL A 107 -0.02 -16.90 6.70
C VAL A 107 -1.23 -17.02 5.80
N SER A 108 -2.04 -15.97 5.76
CA SER A 108 -3.21 -15.85 4.90
C SER A 108 -3.10 -14.60 4.04
N THR A 109 -3.74 -14.64 2.88
CA THR A 109 -3.74 -13.54 1.92
C THR A 109 -5.17 -13.24 1.50
N ILE A 110 -5.58 -11.98 1.64
CA ILE A 110 -6.78 -11.43 1.00
C ILE A 110 -6.31 -10.65 -0.23
N GLU A 111 -6.79 -11.07 -1.39
CA GLU A 111 -6.48 -10.43 -2.66
C GLU A 111 -7.78 -9.95 -3.30
N HIS A 112 -7.78 -8.69 -3.76
CA HIS A 112 -8.97 -8.06 -4.31
C HIS A 112 -8.66 -7.30 -5.59
N SER A 113 -9.62 -7.28 -6.53
CA SER A 113 -9.49 -6.62 -7.83
C SER A 113 -9.59 -5.09 -7.70
N THR A 114 -8.53 -4.50 -7.19
CA THR A 114 -8.40 -3.07 -6.93
C THR A 114 -6.95 -2.61 -7.00
N GLY A 115 -6.73 -1.32 -7.28
CA GLY A 115 -5.41 -0.70 -7.24
C GLY A 115 -5.03 -0.18 -5.85
N HIS A 116 -3.81 0.35 -5.72
CA HIS A 116 -3.19 0.79 -4.45
C HIS A 116 -4.10 1.58 -3.51
N ILE A 117 -4.60 2.72 -3.99
CA ILE A 117 -5.48 3.60 -3.20
C ILE A 117 -6.88 3.01 -3.05
N GLY A 118 -7.35 2.30 -4.08
CA GLY A 118 -8.65 1.67 -4.07
C GLY A 118 -8.75 0.61 -2.97
N LEU A 119 -7.67 -0.14 -2.72
CA LEU A 119 -7.60 -1.13 -1.64
C LEU A 119 -7.94 -0.53 -0.27
N LEU A 120 -7.53 0.72 -0.01
CA LEU A 120 -7.75 1.39 1.26
C LEU A 120 -9.11 2.10 1.35
N PHE A 121 -9.56 2.74 0.27
CA PHE A 121 -10.64 3.74 0.33
C PHE A 121 -11.81 3.49 -0.62
N SER A 122 -11.76 2.47 -1.47
CA SER A 122 -12.89 2.21 -2.37
C SER A 122 -14.10 1.69 -1.59
N SER A 123 -15.30 2.00 -2.08
CA SER A 123 -16.53 1.41 -1.55
C SER A 123 -16.49 -0.12 -1.63
N GLY A 124 -15.95 -0.67 -2.73
CA GLY A 124 -15.75 -2.11 -2.90
C GLY A 124 -14.87 -2.71 -1.79
N SER A 125 -13.75 -2.08 -1.45
CA SER A 125 -12.92 -2.54 -0.33
C SER A 125 -13.64 -2.49 1.01
N HIS A 126 -14.45 -1.45 1.26
CA HIS A 126 -15.25 -1.37 2.49
C HIS A 126 -16.36 -2.42 2.58
N GLU A 127 -16.89 -2.86 1.44
CA GLU A 127 -17.94 -3.87 1.37
C GLU A 127 -17.39 -5.30 1.35
N GLU A 128 -16.22 -5.53 0.74
CA GLU A 128 -15.73 -6.87 0.40
C GLU A 128 -14.39 -7.24 1.05
N VAL A 129 -13.52 -6.28 1.37
CA VAL A 129 -12.18 -6.57 1.92
C VAL A 129 -12.14 -6.39 3.43
N TRP A 130 -12.55 -5.21 3.91
CA TRP A 130 -12.45 -4.88 5.32
C TRP A 130 -13.29 -5.75 6.27
N PRO A 131 -14.48 -6.25 5.88
CA PRO A 131 -15.21 -7.23 6.69
C PRO A 131 -14.39 -8.49 6.95
N ASP A 132 -13.83 -9.10 5.91
CA ASP A 132 -13.02 -10.33 5.99
C ASP A 132 -11.75 -10.15 6.85
N VAL A 133 -11.16 -8.95 6.84
CA VAL A 133 -10.01 -8.60 7.69
C VAL A 133 -10.37 -8.60 9.19
N THR A 134 -11.63 -8.39 9.53
CA THR A 134 -12.10 -8.22 10.92
C THR A 134 -12.76 -9.46 11.52
N GLU A 135 -12.96 -10.52 10.73
CA GLU A 135 -13.46 -11.82 11.20
C GLU A 135 -12.38 -12.64 11.92
#